data_AF-A0A8H7N630-F1
#
_entry.id   AF-A0A8H7N630-F1
#
_cell.length_a   1.000
_cell.length_b   1.000
_cell.length_c   1.000
_cell.angle_alpha   90.00
_cell.angle_beta   90.00
_cell.angle_gamma   90.00
#
_symmetry.space_group_name_H-M   'P 1'
#
loop_
_entity.id
_entity.type
_entity.pdbx_description
1 polymer ?
#
loop_
_entity_poly.entity_id
_entity_poly.type
_entity_poly.pdbx_seq_one_letter_code
_entity_poly.pdbx_strand_id
1 'polypeptide(L)'
;MKLLGLSVADQALALAQTQDIILLGTRLTTPSMLVGLPKFLSAFPRLRSCWLMLGYESEAESGTFKIHRADKENGDHVCGIAARMRDLLLDIGLSPSLELAFAVSDSYLWDQQEHYLTNETFSLLRVKKQMMQRTKKLDPTPDAA
;
A
#
# COMPACT_ATOMS: atom_id res chain seq x y z
N MET A 1 -12.04 -15.62 17.61
CA MET A 1 -12.81 -14.70 16.74
C MET A 1 -13.26 -15.45 15.50
N LYS A 2 -14.54 -15.82 15.41
CA LYS A 2 -15.13 -16.32 14.17
C LYS A 2 -15.53 -15.09 13.35
N LEU A 3 -14.73 -14.71 12.36
CA LEU A 3 -15.22 -13.85 11.30
C LEU A 3 -16.42 -14.58 10.67
N LEU A 4 -17.55 -13.86 10.58
CA LEU A 4 -18.83 -14.16 9.91
C LEU A 4 -18.90 -15.52 9.20
N GLY A 5 -19.95 -16.31 9.50
CA GLY A 5 -20.21 -17.66 8.97
C GLY A 5 -20.42 -17.75 7.45
N LEU A 6 -19.44 -17.31 6.69
CA LEU A 6 -19.32 -17.38 5.24
C LEU A 6 -18.50 -18.63 4.91
N SER A 7 -18.98 -19.41 3.94
CA SER A 7 -18.19 -20.52 3.43
C SER A 7 -16.91 -19.99 2.74
N VAL A 8 -15.93 -20.86 2.54
CA VAL A 8 -14.71 -20.50 1.80
C VAL A 8 -15.03 -19.99 0.39
N ALA A 9 -16.06 -20.56 -0.25
CA ALA A 9 -16.52 -20.13 -1.56
C ALA A 9 -17.09 -18.70 -1.53
N ASP A 10 -17.87 -18.37 -0.50
CA ASP A 10 -18.45 -17.03 -0.36
C ASP A 10 -17.39 -15.98 -0.07
N GLN A 11 -16.36 -16.32 0.73
CA GLN A 11 -15.22 -15.45 0.97
C GLN A 11 -14.41 -15.20 -0.32
N ALA A 12 -14.13 -16.26 -1.09
CA ALA A 12 -13.44 -16.14 -2.36
C ALA A 12 -14.25 -15.30 -3.37
N LEU A 13 -15.56 -15.49 -3.42
CA LEU A 13 -16.45 -14.71 -4.27
C LEU A 13 -16.46 -13.24 -3.83
N ALA A 14 -16.56 -12.95 -2.54
CA ALA A 14 -16.52 -11.59 -2.01
C ALA A 14 -15.21 -10.88 -2.41
N LEU A 15 -14.06 -11.52 -2.19
CA LEU A 15 -12.76 -10.98 -2.59
C LEU A 15 -12.66 -10.76 -4.10
N ALA A 16 -13.22 -11.67 -4.91
CA ALA A 16 -13.22 -11.57 -6.36
C ALA A 16 -14.10 -10.43 -6.90
N GLN A 17 -15.15 -10.03 -6.16
CA GLN A 17 -16.04 -8.94 -6.55
C GLN A 17 -15.61 -7.58 -6.02
N THR A 18 -14.76 -7.54 -5.00
CA THR A 18 -14.21 -6.30 -4.46
C THR A 18 -13.32 -5.60 -5.49
N GLN A 19 -13.67 -4.36 -5.82
CA GLN A 19 -12.94 -3.51 -6.77
C GLN A 19 -12.23 -2.35 -6.07
N ASP A 20 -12.74 -1.93 -4.91
CA ASP A 20 -12.23 -0.79 -4.17
C ASP A 20 -12.05 -1.19 -2.72
N ILE A 21 -10.90 -0.87 -2.14
CA ILE A 21 -10.65 -1.10 -0.71
C ILE A 21 -10.15 0.15 -0.03
N ILE A 22 -10.53 0.28 1.23
CA ILE A 22 -10.00 1.26 2.15
C ILE A 22 -9.32 0.48 3.27
N LEU A 23 -8.02 0.66 3.40
CA LEU A 23 -7.25 0.14 4.53
C LEU A 23 -7.20 1.22 5.60
N LEU A 24 -7.93 0.95 6.69
CA LEU A 24 -8.02 1.82 7.85
C LEU A 24 -6.99 1.40 8.90
N GLY A 25 -6.26 2.38 9.44
CA GLY A 25 -5.76 2.26 10.80
C GLY A 25 -4.30 2.62 11.02
N THR A 26 -4.06 3.06 12.25
CA THR A 26 -2.78 3.38 12.89
C THR A 26 -1.67 2.37 12.70
N ARG A 27 -1.98 1.10 12.40
CA ARG A 27 -1.00 0.02 12.15
C ARG A 27 -0.45 -0.01 10.73
N LEU A 28 -1.07 0.69 9.77
CA LEU A 28 -0.47 0.95 8.44
C LEU A 28 0.75 1.86 8.52
N THR A 29 1.00 2.48 9.68
CA THR A 29 2.28 3.10 9.97
C THR A 29 3.40 2.06 10.01
N THR A 30 3.15 0.78 10.30
CA THR A 30 4.25 -0.20 10.40
C THR A 30 4.84 -0.56 9.02
N PRO A 31 6.18 -0.49 8.83
CA PRO A 31 6.85 -0.75 7.57
C PRO A 31 6.54 -2.14 7.01
N SER A 32 6.35 -3.11 7.90
CA SER A 32 6.02 -4.49 7.56
C SER A 32 4.71 -4.60 6.77
N MET A 33 3.70 -3.78 7.09
CA MET A 33 2.42 -3.78 6.37
C MET A 33 2.57 -3.23 4.96
N LEU A 34 3.30 -2.12 4.78
CA LEU A 34 3.57 -1.54 3.46
C LEU A 34 4.44 -2.48 2.60
N VAL A 35 5.42 -3.14 3.21
CA VAL A 35 6.25 -4.17 2.55
C VAL A 35 5.41 -5.39 2.15
N GLY A 36 4.41 -5.77 2.95
CA GLY A 36 3.48 -6.87 2.68
C GLY A 36 2.34 -6.52 1.73
N LEU A 37 2.12 -5.23 1.46
CA LEU A 37 0.95 -4.72 0.75
C LEU A 37 0.73 -5.38 -0.62
N PRO A 38 1.74 -5.56 -1.50
CA PRO A 38 1.52 -6.24 -2.79
C PRO A 38 0.93 -7.65 -2.66
N LYS A 39 1.41 -8.42 -1.66
CA LYS A 39 0.92 -9.78 -1.38
C LYS A 39 -0.49 -9.77 -0.81
N PHE A 40 -0.82 -8.77 0.01
CA PHE A 40 -2.17 -8.61 0.51
C PHE A 40 -3.14 -8.28 -0.64
N LEU A 41 -2.76 -7.33 -1.49
CA LEU A 41 -3.61 -6.87 -2.60
C LEU A 41 -3.77 -7.90 -3.71
N SER A 42 -2.85 -8.86 -3.87
CA SER A 42 -3.01 -9.95 -4.83
C SER A 42 -4.19 -10.89 -4.53
N ALA A 43 -4.78 -10.82 -3.33
CA ALA A 43 -6.01 -11.55 -3.00
C ALA A 43 -7.26 -11.00 -3.72
N PHE A 44 -7.17 -9.81 -4.32
CA PHE A 44 -8.29 -9.10 -4.93
C PHE A 44 -8.08 -9.00 -6.46
N PRO A 45 -8.54 -10.00 -7.25
CA PRO A 45 -8.22 -10.09 -8.67
C PRO A 45 -8.83 -8.95 -9.52
N ARG A 46 -9.87 -8.27 -9.01
CA ARG A 46 -10.55 -7.16 -9.70
C ARG A 46 -10.25 -5.80 -9.07
N LEU A 47 -9.26 -5.71 -8.21
CA LEU A 47 -8.95 -4.47 -7.51
C LEU A 47 -8.51 -3.38 -8.49
N ARG A 48 -9.18 -2.23 -8.41
CA ARG A 48 -8.95 -1.03 -9.22
C ARG A 48 -8.39 0.11 -8.38
N SER A 49 -8.91 0.29 -7.16
CA SER A 49 -8.44 1.33 -6.26
C SER A 49 -8.13 0.81 -4.87
N CYS A 50 -7.12 1.40 -4.23
CA CYS A 50 -6.72 1.14 -2.86
C CYS A 50 -6.40 2.45 -2.15
N TRP A 51 -7.10 2.68 -1.05
CA TRP A 51 -6.94 3.87 -0.20
C TRP A 51 -6.26 3.47 1.10
N LEU A 52 -5.11 4.06 1.39
CA LEU A 52 -4.36 3.87 2.62
C LEU A 52 -4.66 5.04 3.57
N MET A 53 -5.45 4.80 4.61
CA MET A 53 -5.79 5.83 5.59
C MET A 53 -4.86 5.77 6.80
N LEU A 54 -4.01 6.79 6.93
CA LEU A 54 -3.05 6.96 8.02
C LEU A 54 -3.59 7.95 9.06
N GLY A 55 -3.36 7.67 10.34
CA GLY A 55 -3.78 8.56 11.43
C GLY A 55 -5.25 8.47 11.82
N TYR A 56 -5.92 7.37 11.47
CA TYR A 56 -7.27 7.09 11.95
C TYR A 56 -7.21 6.58 13.41
N GLU A 57 -7.08 7.49 14.38
CA GLU A 57 -7.44 7.24 15.78
C GLU A 57 -8.78 7.93 16.05
N SER A 58 -9.84 7.13 16.20
CA SER A 58 -11.07 7.56 16.88
C SER A 58 -10.68 7.74 18.35
N GLU A 59 -10.88 8.88 18.99
CA GLU A 59 -12.17 9.41 19.44
C GLU A 59 -12.09 10.94 19.58
N ALA A 60 -13.15 11.66 19.21
CA ALA A 60 -13.49 13.06 19.56
C ALA A 60 -13.40 14.16 18.50
N GLU A 61 -12.69 14.03 17.37
CA GLU A 61 -12.71 15.08 16.34
C GLU A 61 -13.03 14.51 14.96
N SER A 62 -14.18 14.93 14.43
CA SER A 62 -14.52 14.79 13.01
C SER A 62 -13.55 15.63 12.18
N GLY A 63 -12.32 15.18 12.05
CA GLY A 63 -11.30 15.81 11.23
C GLY A 63 -11.61 15.61 9.75
N THR A 64 -11.45 16.66 8.96
CA THR A 64 -11.34 16.55 7.51
C THR A 64 -10.07 15.75 7.16
N PHE A 65 -10.19 14.82 6.23
CA PHE A 65 -9.04 14.10 5.69
C PHE A 65 -8.53 14.82 4.45
N LYS A 66 -7.22 15.00 4.37
CA LYS A 66 -6.54 15.39 3.13
C LYS A 66 -6.18 14.13 2.35
N ILE A 67 -6.62 14.08 1.10
CA ILE A 67 -6.36 12.97 0.19
C ILE A 67 -5.18 13.35 -0.68
N HIS A 68 -4.13 12.54 -0.58
CA HIS A 68 -2.92 12.63 -1.40
C HIS A 68 -2.94 11.48 -2.40
N ARG A 69 -3.22 11.79 -3.66
CA ARG A 69 -3.09 10.80 -4.74
C ARG A 69 -1.62 10.62 -5.09
N ALA A 70 -1.16 9.38 -5.21
CA ALA A 70 0.20 9.09 -5.63
C ALA A 70 0.31 9.18 -7.16
N ASP A 71 -0.10 10.28 -7.78
CA ASP A 71 0.01 10.45 -9.24
C ASP A 71 1.40 10.95 -9.66
N LYS A 72 1.82 10.53 -10.87
CA LYS A 72 3.10 10.94 -11.47
C LYS A 72 3.09 12.38 -11.99
N GLU A 73 1.91 12.95 -12.15
CA GLU A 73 1.70 14.25 -12.80
C GLU A 73 0.86 15.14 -11.91
N ASN A 74 1.53 15.94 -11.08
CA ASN A 74 1.32 17.39 -10.95
C ASN A 74 2.00 17.88 -9.68
N GLY A 75 2.96 18.78 -9.88
CA GLY A 75 3.89 19.29 -8.89
C GLY A 75 3.30 20.24 -7.86
N ASP A 76 2.00 20.20 -7.58
CA ASP A 76 1.41 21.04 -6.53
C ASP A 76 1.16 20.25 -5.26
N HIS A 77 2.26 20.16 -4.51
CA HIS A 77 2.32 20.20 -3.05
C HIS A 77 1.58 19.06 -2.32
N VAL A 78 2.30 17.95 -2.07
CA VAL A 78 2.73 17.50 -0.72
C VAL A 78 3.67 16.30 -0.93
N CYS A 79 4.91 16.44 -0.43
CA CYS A 79 5.98 15.43 -0.30
C CYS A 79 6.17 14.42 -1.45
N GLY A 80 7.31 14.55 -2.16
CA GLY A 80 7.79 13.58 -3.16
C GLY A 80 7.93 12.12 -2.67
N ILE A 81 7.65 11.85 -1.40
CA ILE A 81 7.50 10.53 -0.79
C ILE A 81 6.38 9.73 -1.48
N ALA A 82 5.20 10.29 -1.75
CA ALA A 82 4.10 9.49 -2.31
C ALA A 82 4.44 8.91 -3.70
N ALA A 83 5.05 9.73 -4.57
CA ALA A 83 5.51 9.29 -5.88
C ALA A 83 6.65 8.27 -5.78
N ARG A 84 7.70 8.55 -4.99
CA ARG A 84 8.82 7.62 -4.80
C ARG A 84 8.38 6.30 -4.14
N MET A 85 7.40 6.36 -3.24
CA MET A 85 6.79 5.20 -2.60
C MET A 85 6.05 4.36 -3.64
N ARG A 86 5.23 4.99 -4.49
CA ARG A 86 4.54 4.29 -5.58
C ARG A 86 5.53 3.56 -6.46
N ASP A 87 6.59 4.22 -6.92
CA ASP A 87 7.60 3.58 -7.77
C ASP A 87 8.25 2.36 -7.08
N LEU A 88 8.61 2.49 -5.80
CA LEU A 88 9.14 1.36 -5.02
C LEU A 88 8.13 0.22 -4.87
N LEU A 89 6.86 0.53 -4.60
CA LEU A 89 5.79 -0.45 -4.47
C LEU A 89 5.56 -1.19 -5.80
N LEU A 90 5.59 -0.49 -6.93
CA LEU A 90 5.56 -1.09 -8.26
C LEU A 90 6.74 -2.04 -8.47
N ASP A 91 7.95 -1.60 -8.10
CA ASP A 91 9.16 -2.41 -8.21
C ASP A 91 9.12 -3.69 -7.36
N ILE A 92 8.41 -3.68 -6.22
CA ILE A 92 8.23 -4.85 -5.35
C ILE A 92 6.95 -5.64 -5.64
N GLY A 93 6.27 -5.36 -6.76
CA GLY A 93 5.20 -6.21 -7.30
C GLY A 93 3.78 -5.66 -7.15
N LEU A 94 3.60 -4.37 -6.83
CA LEU A 94 2.29 -3.74 -6.93
C LEU A 94 1.89 -3.56 -8.41
N SER A 95 0.61 -3.76 -8.73
CA SER A 95 0.13 -3.54 -10.09
C SER A 95 0.20 -2.06 -10.51
N PRO A 96 0.71 -1.72 -11.70
CA PRO A 96 0.72 -0.35 -12.22
C PRO A 96 -0.69 0.18 -12.52
N SER A 97 -1.65 -0.71 -12.76
CA SER A 97 -3.05 -0.35 -13.03
C SER A 97 -3.84 0.02 -11.79
N LEU A 98 -3.28 -0.19 -10.59
CA LEU A 98 -3.95 0.11 -9.34
C LEU A 98 -3.84 1.61 -9.03
N GLU A 99 -4.98 2.26 -8.80
CA GLU A 99 -5.03 3.59 -8.23
C GLU A 99 -4.70 3.52 -6.74
N LEU A 100 -3.64 4.24 -6.32
CA LEU A 100 -3.19 4.28 -4.93
C LEU A 100 -3.27 5.71 -4.39
N ALA A 101 -4.00 5.86 -3.30
CA ALA A 101 -4.12 7.13 -2.58
C ALA A 101 -3.79 6.96 -1.09
N PHE A 102 -3.24 8.01 -0.50
CA PHE A 102 -2.98 8.14 0.93
C PHE A 102 -3.92 9.19 1.50
N ALA A 103 -4.72 8.83 2.50
CA ALA A 103 -5.55 9.79 3.22
C ALA A 103 -4.98 10.01 4.61
N VAL A 104 -4.88 11.26 5.02
CA VAL A 104 -4.21 11.67 6.27
C VAL A 104 -5.09 12.69 6.97
N SER A 105 -5.22 12.58 8.29
CA SER A 105 -5.97 13.57 9.10
C SER A 105 -5.23 14.91 9.14
N ASP A 106 -5.97 16.03 9.22
CA ASP A 106 -5.41 17.36 9.44
C ASP A 106 -4.68 17.52 10.78
N SER A 107 -5.13 16.79 11.81
CA SER A 107 -4.49 16.76 13.14
C SER A 107 -3.27 15.84 13.20
N TYR A 108 -2.93 15.19 12.10
CA TYR A 108 -1.85 14.21 12.05
C TYR A 108 -0.49 14.89 11.94
N LEU A 109 0.47 14.43 12.75
CA LEU A 109 1.83 14.95 12.79
C LEU A 109 2.62 14.51 11.54
N TRP A 110 2.42 15.24 10.45
CA TRP A 110 2.97 14.91 9.13
C TRP A 110 4.49 14.74 9.15
N ASP A 111 5.22 15.65 9.79
CA ASP A 111 6.69 15.60 9.85
C ASP A 111 7.21 14.31 10.50
N GLN A 112 6.53 13.82 11.53
CA GLN A 112 6.90 12.57 12.20
C GLN A 112 6.62 11.36 11.32
N GLN A 113 5.48 11.36 10.63
CA GLN A 113 5.15 10.28 9.70
C GLN A 113 6.05 10.29 8.46
N GLU A 114 6.37 11.46 7.92
CA GLU A 114 7.31 11.63 6.83
C GLU A 114 8.69 11.08 7.23
N HIS A 115 9.17 11.44 8.42
CA HIS A 115 10.43 10.91 8.95
C HIS A 115 10.38 9.40 9.11
N TYR A 116 9.30 8.87 9.67
CA TYR A 116 9.10 7.45 9.88
C TYR A 116 9.05 6.66 8.56
N LEU A 117 8.22 7.10 7.61
CA LEU A 117 8.11 6.49 6.29
C LEU A 117 9.47 6.51 5.58
N THR A 118 10.13 7.66 5.56
CA THR A 118 11.40 7.83 4.85
C THR A 118 12.54 7.01 5.45
N ASN A 119 12.67 6.95 6.77
CA ASN A 119 13.82 6.29 7.39
C ASN A 119 13.59 4.80 7.59
N GLU A 120 12.41 4.40 8.04
CA GLU A 120 12.11 3.00 8.35
C GLU A 120 11.53 2.27 7.13
N THR A 121 10.49 2.84 6.51
CA THR A 121 9.74 2.14 5.47
C THR A 121 10.48 2.09 4.15
N PHE A 122 10.97 3.23 3.66
CA PHE A 122 11.69 3.30 2.39
C PHE A 122 12.96 2.45 2.40
N SER A 123 13.67 2.42 3.54
CA SER A 123 14.85 1.56 3.71
C SER A 123 14.51 0.10 3.51
N LEU A 124 13.45 -0.40 4.17
CA LEU A 124 13.02 -1.80 4.06
C LEU A 124 12.47 -2.13 2.66
N LEU A 125 11.72 -1.23 2.04
CA LEU A 125 11.24 -1.40 0.67
C LEU A 125 12.39 -1.47 -0.33
N ARG A 126 13.41 -0.62 -0.17
CA ARG A 126 14.62 -0.66 -1.00
C ARG A 126 15.37 -1.98 -0.83
N VAL A 127 15.51 -2.48 0.40
CA VAL A 127 16.12 -3.79 0.67
C VAL A 127 15.30 -4.89 -0.02
N LYS A 128 13.97 -4.90 0.14
CA LYS A 128 13.12 -5.89 -0.55
C LYS A 128 13.24 -5.82 -2.07
N LYS A 129 13.23 -4.62 -2.65
CA LYS A 129 13.47 -4.42 -4.09
C LYS A 129 14.81 -5.04 -4.52
N GLN A 130 15.89 -4.75 -3.80
CA GLN A 130 17.20 -5.33 -4.08
C GLN A 130 17.21 -6.86 -3.97
N MET A 131 16.55 -7.42 -2.96
CA MET A 131 16.41 -8.88 -2.81
C MET A 131 15.65 -9.48 -3.99
N MET A 132 14.49 -8.92 -4.37
CA MET A 132 13.70 -9.41 -5.50
C MET A 132 14.45 -9.33 -6.84
N GLN A 133 15.22 -8.26 -7.04
CA GLN A 133 16.08 -8.13 -8.24
C GLN A 133 17.20 -9.17 -8.27
N ARG A 134 17.76 -9.54 -7.10
CA ARG A 134 18.74 -10.63 -7.01
C ARG A 134 18.07 -11.97 -7.31
N THR A 135 16.91 -12.27 -6.73
CA THR A 135 16.19 -13.52 -6.98
C THR A 135 15.83 -13.67 -8.46
N LYS A 136 15.34 -12.60 -9.12
CA LYS A 136 15.07 -12.61 -10.58
C LYS A 136 16.32 -12.81 -11.45
N LYS A 137 17.50 -12.43 -10.97
CA LYS A 137 18.78 -12.68 -11.67
C LYS A 137 19.34 -14.08 -11.39
N LEU A 138 18.92 -14.72 -10.30
CA LEU A 138 19.35 -16.06 -9.89
C LEU A 138 18.46 -17.19 -10.42
N ASP A 139 17.27 -16.89 -10.93
CA ASP A 139 16.47 -17.79 -11.76
C ASP A 139 16.64 -17.46 -13.25
N PRO A 140 17.72 -17.89 -13.93
CA PRO A 140 17.65 -18.09 -15.36
C PRO A 140 16.80 -19.35 -15.55
N THR A 141 15.53 -19.19 -15.94
CA THR A 141 14.81 -20.32 -16.51
C THR A 141 15.66 -20.82 -17.68
N PRO A 142 16.01 -22.12 -17.77
CA PRO A 142 16.79 -22.61 -18.89
C PRO A 142 15.96 -22.40 -20.16
N ASP A 143 16.56 -21.75 -21.16
CA ASP A 143 16.00 -21.67 -22.50
C ASP A 143 15.55 -23.07 -22.92
N ALA A 144 14.24 -23.21 -23.12
CA ALA A 144 13.68 -24.36 -23.81
C ALA A 144 14.13 -24.26 -25.27
N ALA A 145 15.22 -24.95 -25.59
CA ALA A 145 15.63 -25.32 -26.93
C ALA A 145 14.92 -26.61 -27.36
#